data_AF-A0A1Q7YH48-F1
#
_entry.id   AF-A0A1Q7YH48-F1
#
_cell.length_a   1.000
_cell.length_b   1.000
_cell.length_c   1.000
_cell.angle_alpha   90.00
_cell.angle_beta   90.00
_cell.angle_gamma   90.00
#
_symmetry.space_group_name_H-M   'P 1'
#
loop_
_entity.id
_entity.type
_entity.pdbx_description
1 polymer ?
#
loop_
_entity_poly.entity_id
_entity_poly.type
_entity_poly.pdbx_seq_one_letter_code
_entity_poly.pdbx_strand_id
1 'polypeptide(L)'
;MRVSPYERYGEYRPETDASLRVHGFNATEIITGLADLYYGDWRLWRLIADRNKIADVRKIVVGTQLLIPLKPAERGRYVAL
;
A
#
# COMPACT_ATOMS: atom_id res chain seq x y z
N MET A 1 0.79 -17.17 -12.49
CA MET A 1 0.53 -17.25 -11.04
C MET A 1 0.62 -15.84 -10.48
N ARG A 2 -0.50 -15.24 -10.06
CA ARG A 2 -0.51 -13.92 -9.42
C ARG A 2 -0.33 -14.13 -7.92
N VAL A 3 0.93 -14.17 -7.46
CA VAL A 3 1.21 -14.10 -6.03
C VAL A 3 0.64 -12.78 -5.52
N SER A 4 -0.30 -12.91 -4.60
CA SER A 4 -1.01 -11.78 -4.03
C SER A 4 -0.19 -11.31 -2.84
N PRO A 5 0.14 -10.01 -2.68
CA PRO A 5 0.88 -9.54 -1.52
C PRO A 5 0.22 -9.92 -0.18
N TYR A 6 -1.07 -10.27 -0.21
CA TYR A 6 -1.86 -10.78 0.90
C TYR A 6 -1.49 -12.20 1.37
N GLU A 7 -0.73 -12.99 0.60
CA GLU A 7 -0.33 -14.35 1.03
C GLU A 7 0.57 -14.32 2.29
N ARG A 8 1.37 -13.25 2.46
CA ARG A 8 2.23 -13.05 3.64
C ARG A 8 1.58 -12.17 4.72
N TYR A 9 0.80 -11.17 4.32
CA TYR A 9 0.32 -10.11 5.21
C TYR A 9 -1.17 -10.21 5.58
N GLY A 10 -1.85 -11.33 5.24
CA GLY A 10 -3.28 -11.49 5.53
C GLY A 10 -4.18 -10.65 4.61
N GLU A 11 -5.50 -10.84 4.71
CA GLU A 11 -6.46 -10.06 3.92
C GLU A 11 -6.47 -8.58 4.33
N TYR A 12 -6.52 -7.70 3.34
CA TYR A 12 -6.80 -6.28 3.58
C TYR A 12 -8.19 -6.14 4.19
N ARG A 13 -8.24 -5.43 5.31
CA ARG A 13 -9.46 -5.20 6.07
C ARG A 13 -9.82 -3.71 6.02
N PRO A 14 -10.98 -3.31 5.48
CA PRO A 14 -11.35 -1.90 5.30
C PRO A 14 -11.38 -1.11 6.62
N GLU A 15 -11.53 -1.75 7.77
CA GLU A 15 -11.37 -1.12 9.10
C GLU A 15 -9.98 -0.53 9.36
N THR A 16 -8.95 -0.88 8.57
CA THR A 16 -7.64 -0.22 8.61
C THR A 16 -7.61 1.17 7.95
N ASP A 17 -8.73 1.62 7.36
CA ASP A 17 -8.82 2.94 6.76
C ASP A 17 -8.91 4.08 7.79
N ALA A 18 -9.15 3.76 9.07
CA ALA A 18 -9.21 4.74 10.15
C ALA A 18 -7.88 5.52 10.34
N SER A 19 -6.78 5.07 9.75
CA SER A 19 -5.48 5.74 9.80
C SER A 19 -4.84 5.90 8.43
N LEU A 20 -5.66 6.12 7.38
CA LEU A 20 -5.13 6.46 6.06
C LEU A 20 -4.25 7.70 6.14
N ARG A 21 -3.03 7.58 5.61
CA ARG A 21 -2.17 8.74 5.38
C ARG A 21 -2.38 9.25 3.96
N VAL A 22 -2.31 10.56 3.79
CA VAL A 22 -2.31 11.20 2.47
C VAL A 22 -0.87 11.55 2.10
N HIS A 23 -0.42 11.12 0.93
CA HIS A 23 0.89 11.45 0.37
C HIS A 23 0.73 12.18 -0.97
N GLY A 24 1.43 13.30 -1.16
CA GLY A 24 1.46 14.01 -2.45
C GLY A 24 2.49 13.37 -3.38
N PHE A 25 2.05 12.83 -4.51
CA PHE A 25 2.93 12.13 -5.45
C PHE A 25 3.85 13.10 -6.21
N ASN A 26 5.16 12.86 -6.18
CA ASN A 26 6.17 13.71 -6.79
C ASN A 26 6.72 13.12 -8.10
N ALA A 27 7.33 13.97 -8.95
CA ALA A 27 7.83 13.59 -10.27
C ALA A 27 8.95 12.52 -10.25
N THR A 28 9.66 12.38 -9.14
CA THR A 28 10.77 11.43 -8.97
C THR A 28 10.34 10.15 -8.24
N GLU A 29 9.09 10.07 -7.78
CA GLU A 29 8.60 8.95 -7.00
C GLU A 29 8.05 7.85 -7.90
N ILE A 30 8.11 6.62 -7.40
CA ILE A 30 7.45 5.46 -7.98
C ILE A 30 6.67 4.74 -6.88
N ILE A 31 5.54 4.14 -7.24
CA ILE A 31 4.63 3.45 -6.30
C ILE A 31 5.33 2.36 -5.47
N THR A 32 6.32 1.65 -6.04
CA THR A 32 7.13 0.68 -5.30
C THR A 32 8.06 1.33 -4.26
N GLY A 33 8.58 2.52 -4.55
CA GLY A 33 9.40 3.30 -3.61
C GLY A 33 8.56 3.84 -2.46
N LEU A 34 7.33 4.26 -2.72
CA LEU A 34 6.38 4.63 -1.67
C LEU A 34 6.01 3.43 -0.79
N ALA A 35 5.83 2.24 -1.37
CA ALA A 35 5.58 1.04 -0.60
C ALA A 35 6.77 0.65 0.29
N ASP A 36 7.99 0.80 -0.21
CA ASP A 36 9.19 0.61 0.60
C ASP A 36 9.26 1.63 1.75
N LEU A 37 9.01 2.91 1.45
CA LEU A 37 8.99 4.00 2.43
C LEU A 37 7.96 3.79 3.54
N TYR A 38 6.72 3.41 3.19
CA TYR A 38 5.61 3.33 4.14
C TYR A 38 5.46 1.97 4.81
N TYR A 39 5.89 0.89 4.15
CA TYR A 39 5.69 -0.47 4.64
C TYR A 39 6.98 -1.23 4.94
N GLY A 40 8.14 -0.70 4.52
CA GLY A 40 9.41 -1.42 4.52
C GLY A 40 9.42 -2.62 3.59
N ASP A 41 8.48 -2.70 2.64
CA ASP A 41 8.41 -3.76 1.63
C ASP A 41 7.82 -3.21 0.34
N TRP A 42 8.69 -2.93 -0.64
CA TRP A 42 8.32 -2.51 -1.98
C TRP A 42 7.28 -3.41 -2.67
N ARG A 43 7.16 -4.69 -2.30
CA ARG A 43 6.18 -5.64 -2.88
C ARG A 43 4.74 -5.30 -2.51
N LEU A 44 4.55 -4.49 -1.47
CA LEU A 44 3.23 -4.05 -0.99
C LEU A 44 2.64 -2.87 -1.77
N TRP A 45 3.27 -2.49 -2.88
CA TRP A 45 2.81 -1.42 -3.76
C TRP A 45 1.37 -1.57 -4.26
N ARG A 46 0.87 -2.80 -4.38
CA ARG A 46 -0.53 -3.06 -4.79
C ARG A 46 -1.55 -2.57 -3.78
N LEU A 47 -1.19 -2.49 -2.49
CA LEU A 47 -2.09 -1.92 -1.47
C LEU A 47 -2.44 -0.47 -1.79
N ILE A 48 -1.42 0.31 -2.17
CA ILE A 48 -1.58 1.72 -2.55
C ILE A 48 -2.39 1.81 -3.85
N ALA A 49 -2.04 1.01 -4.86
CA ALA A 49 -2.70 1.04 -6.16
C ALA A 49 -4.19 0.66 -6.07
N ASP A 50 -4.51 -0.45 -5.40
CA ASP A 50 -5.87 -0.95 -5.22
C ASP A 50 -6.72 0.09 -4.46
N ARG A 51 -6.17 0.66 -3.38
CA ARG A 51 -6.89 1.65 -2.57
C ARG A 51 -7.24 2.92 -3.34
N ASN A 52 -6.33 3.38 -4.19
CA ASN A 52 -6.52 4.58 -5.01
C ASN A 52 -7.18 4.27 -6.37
N LYS A 53 -7.60 3.01 -6.61
CA LYS A 53 -8.21 2.56 -7.87
C LYS A 53 -7.32 2.85 -9.10
N ILE A 54 -6.01 2.75 -8.92
CA ILE A 54 -5.02 3.03 -9.97
C ILE A 54 -4.84 1.77 -10.81
N ALA A 55 -5.34 1.81 -12.04
CA ALA A 55 -5.18 0.71 -13.00
C ALA A 55 -3.76 0.66 -13.60
N ASP A 56 -3.13 1.81 -13.82
CA ASP A 56 -1.78 1.93 -14.37
C ASP A 56 -0.93 2.91 -13.55
N VAL A 57 -0.01 2.36 -12.77
CA VAL A 57 0.88 3.12 -11.88
C VAL A 57 1.86 4.02 -12.62
N ARG A 58 2.05 3.85 -13.93
CA ARG A 58 2.90 4.73 -14.75
C ARG A 58 2.20 6.01 -15.19
N LYS A 59 0.88 6.10 -14.98
CA LYS A 59 0.04 7.23 -15.40
C LYS A 59 -0.42 8.11 -14.24
N ILE A 60 0.18 7.93 -13.06
CA ILE A 60 -0.12 8.79 -11.90
C ILE A 60 0.44 10.18 -12.19
N VAL A 61 -0.42 11.19 -12.09
CA VAL A 61 -0.05 12.59 -12.34
C VAL A 61 0.65 13.15 -11.11
N VAL A 62 1.71 13.93 -11.32
CA VAL A 62 2.39 14.65 -10.24
C VAL A 62 1.41 15.57 -9.51
N GLY A 63 1.48 15.60 -8.18
CA GLY A 63 0.56 16.32 -7.31
C GLY A 63 -0.70 15.52 -6.94
N THR A 64 -0.88 14.30 -7.47
CA THR A 64 -1.98 13.43 -7.05
C THR A 64 -1.84 13.10 -5.56
N GLN A 65 -2.92 13.26 -4.80
CA GLN A 65 -3.00 12.81 -3.42
C GLN A 65 -3.29 11.31 -3.37
N LEU A 66 -2.32 10.54 -2.91
CA LEU A 66 -2.43 9.09 -2.74
C LEU A 66 -2.83 8.77 -1.31
N LEU A 67 -3.87 7.96 -1.17
CA LEU A 67 -4.24 7.31 0.08
C LEU A 67 -3.30 6.13 0.33
N ILE A 68 -2.55 6.21 1.43
CA ILE A 68 -1.64 5.16 1.87
C ILE A 68 -2.35 4.37 2.99
N PRO A 69 -2.87 3.17 2.71
CA PRO A 69 -3.48 2.33 3.75
C PRO A 69 -2.43 1.86 4.74
N LEU A 70 -2.86 1.45 5.93
CA LEU A 70 -1.97 0.78 6.88
C LEU A 70 -1.47 -0.55 6.29
N LYS A 71 -0.25 -0.92 6.68
CA LYS A 71 0.30 -2.25 6.41
C LYS A 71 -0.59 -3.30 7.09
N PRO A 72 -1.11 -4.31 6.37
CA PRO A 72 -1.84 -5.41 6.97
C PRO A 72 -0.94 -6.19 7.94
N ALA A 73 -1.51 -6.66 9.06
CA ALA A 73 -0.78 -7.43 10.05
C ALA A 73 -0.34 -8.78 9.46
N GLU A 74 0.94 -9.15 9.63
CA GLU A 74 1.46 -10.44 9.18
C GLU A 74 0.58 -11.59 9.69
N ARG A 75 0.13 -12.44 8.77
CA ARG A 75 -0.73 -13.58 9.11
C ARG A 75 0.09 -14.54 9.98
N GLY A 76 -0.28 -14.67 11.25
CA GLY A 76 0.39 -15.54 12.23
C GLY A 76 1.24 -14.82 13.29
N ARG A 77 1.32 -13.48 13.28
CA ARG A 77 1.93 -12.73 14.39
C ARG A 77 0.89 -12.54 15.49
N TYR A 78 0.80 -13.50 16.42
CA TYR A 78 0.14 -13.28 17.70
C TYR A 78 0.84 -12.12 18.41
N VAL A 79 0.20 -10.97 18.51
CA VAL A 79 0.49 -10.01 19.57
C VAL A 79 -0.19 -10.56 20.82
N ALA A 80 0.61 -11.13 21.73
CA ALA A 80 0.13 -11.36 23.08
C ALA A 80 -0.24 -10.00 23.68
N LEU A 81 -1.52 -9.83 24.03
CA LEU A 81 -1.98 -8.77 24.93
C LEU A 81 -1.57 -9.11 26.36
#